data_AF-A0A928W1C8-F1
#
_entry.id   AF-A0A928W1C8-F1
#
_cell.length_a   1.000
_cell.length_b   1.000
_cell.length_c   1.000
_cell.angle_alpha   90.00
_cell.angle_beta   90.00
_cell.angle_gamma   90.00
#
_symmetry.space_group_name_H-M   'P 1'
#
loop_
_entity.id
_entity.type
_entity.pdbx_description
1 polymer ?
#
loop_
_entity_poly.entity_id
_entity_poly.type
_entity_poly.pdbx_seq_one_letter_code
_entity_poly.pdbx_strand_id
1 'polypeptide(L)'
;MSYRQNFFARPLSWVATTAAIATTVAMVPVEAIAATISATASGSFSPGFGTFPDPLVNGDFTITPLSNAPRGRVGNGSDEITTWDFDFTNDPSFSSFSTSEDLTSALLTLTLRSGFDIASDTFKIVGLPDIEDIDVFQNLGRREVGTFTFDLLDYYTSNDIFDVFSGSTAGFIPMEYRDDAILSFAQLDLSIAEATSATVPEPTMTLGLLAIGVGGLFSKRLRQE
;
A
#
# COMPACT_ATOMS: atom_id res chain seq x y z
N MET A 1 -91.37 31.78 22.92
CA MET A 1 -91.33 30.32 22.71
C MET A 1 -89.87 29.91 22.60
N SER A 2 -89.40 29.03 23.52
CA SER A 2 -88.24 28.12 23.39
C SER A 2 -86.84 28.72 23.13
N TYR A 3 -85.72 28.36 23.75
CA TYR A 3 -85.34 27.45 24.84
C TYR A 3 -83.91 27.87 25.31
N ARG A 4 -83.56 27.54 26.54
CA ARG A 4 -82.23 27.75 27.17
C ARG A 4 -81.12 26.91 26.50
N GLN A 5 -79.84 27.28 26.64
CA GLN A 5 -78.90 26.66 27.59
C GLN A 5 -77.45 27.21 27.49
N ASN A 6 -76.86 27.45 28.67
CA ASN A 6 -75.45 27.76 28.94
C ASN A 6 -74.56 26.53 28.73
N PHE A 7 -73.27 26.71 28.41
CA PHE A 7 -72.18 25.93 29.05
C PHE A 7 -70.81 26.62 28.95
N PHE A 8 -70.08 26.57 30.07
CA PHE A 8 -68.72 27.08 30.33
C PHE A 8 -67.62 26.31 29.57
N ALA A 9 -66.47 26.96 29.25
CA ALA A 9 -65.13 26.57 29.77
C ALA A 9 -63.93 27.27 29.08
N ARG A 10 -63.19 28.04 29.91
CA ARG A 10 -61.73 28.25 30.08
C ARG A 10 -60.74 28.45 28.89
N PRO A 11 -59.69 29.29 29.10
CA PRO A 11 -58.71 29.69 28.08
C PRO A 11 -57.55 28.69 27.95
N LEU A 12 -57.08 28.47 26.72
CA LEU A 12 -55.85 27.72 26.44
C LEU A 12 -54.67 28.71 26.35
N SER A 13 -53.77 28.63 27.32
CA SER A 13 -52.45 29.27 27.30
C SER A 13 -51.54 28.54 26.30
N TRP A 14 -51.03 29.26 25.30
CA TRP A 14 -50.01 28.74 24.40
C TRP A 14 -48.63 28.96 25.04
N VAL A 15 -47.99 27.87 25.47
CA VAL A 15 -46.58 27.83 25.84
C VAL A 15 -45.78 27.74 24.54
N ALA A 16 -44.93 28.73 24.27
CA ALA A 16 -43.99 28.69 23.15
C ALA A 16 -42.82 27.77 23.51
N THR A 17 -42.75 26.60 22.87
CA THR A 17 -41.61 25.69 22.98
C THR A 17 -40.59 26.06 21.91
N THR A 18 -39.47 26.66 22.32
CA THR A 18 -38.27 26.80 21.47
C THR A 18 -37.57 25.44 21.38
N ALA A 19 -37.65 24.80 20.22
CA ALA A 19 -36.86 23.61 19.92
C ALA A 19 -35.43 24.02 19.57
N ALA A 20 -34.46 23.57 20.38
CA ALA A 20 -33.05 23.63 20.00
C ALA A 20 -32.78 22.53 18.97
N ILE A 21 -32.38 22.92 17.75
CA ILE A 21 -31.93 21.99 16.71
C ILE A 21 -30.47 21.66 17.03
N ALA A 22 -30.23 20.46 17.56
CA ALA A 22 -28.90 19.88 17.64
C ALA A 22 -28.58 19.23 16.30
N THR A 23 -27.73 19.88 15.49
CA THR A 23 -27.25 19.31 14.23
C THR A 23 -26.15 18.29 14.54
N THR A 24 -26.48 17.00 14.57
CA THR A 24 -25.48 15.93 14.58
C THR A 24 -24.81 15.87 13.22
N VAL A 25 -23.56 16.34 13.13
CA VAL A 25 -22.69 16.04 12.01
C VAL A 25 -22.34 14.56 12.12
N ALA A 26 -22.97 13.72 11.29
CA ALA A 26 -22.54 12.34 11.12
C ALA A 26 -21.14 12.38 10.49
N MET A 27 -20.11 12.01 11.26
CA MET A 27 -18.79 11.75 10.69
C MET A 27 -18.95 10.54 9.77
N VAL A 28 -18.82 10.77 8.46
CA VAL A 28 -18.66 9.67 7.50
C VAL A 28 -17.30 9.05 7.83
N PRO A 29 -17.23 7.74 8.14
CA PRO A 29 -15.93 7.10 8.26
C PRO A 29 -15.22 7.27 6.92
N VAL A 30 -14.08 7.94 6.94
CA VAL A 30 -13.16 7.92 5.80
C VAL A 30 -12.77 6.46 5.66
N GLU A 31 -13.15 5.84 4.54
CA GLU A 31 -12.65 4.51 4.24
C GLU A 31 -11.14 4.61 4.12
N ALA A 32 -10.54 3.87 5.02
CA ALA A 32 -9.22 3.34 4.97
C ALA A 32 -8.85 2.87 3.53
N ILE A 33 -7.82 3.47 2.91
CA ILE A 33 -7.26 2.99 1.63
C ILE A 33 -5.82 2.55 1.84
N ALA A 34 -5.58 1.23 1.86
CA ALA A 34 -4.26 0.65 1.81
C ALA A 34 -3.51 1.16 0.56
N ALA A 35 -2.29 1.67 0.75
CA ALA A 35 -1.47 2.15 -0.35
C ALA A 35 -0.63 0.99 -0.88
N THR A 36 -0.85 0.67 -2.15
CA THR A 36 -0.03 -0.28 -2.92
C THR A 36 0.58 0.46 -4.11
N ILE A 37 1.86 0.22 -4.34
CA ILE A 37 2.57 0.63 -5.57
C ILE A 37 3.06 -0.61 -6.29
N SER A 38 3.09 -0.56 -7.62
CA SER A 38 3.47 -1.67 -8.48
C SER A 38 4.49 -1.23 -9.53
N ALA A 39 5.43 -2.12 -9.83
CA ALA A 39 6.35 -1.96 -10.93
C ALA A 39 6.52 -3.29 -11.67
N THR A 40 6.72 -3.21 -12.99
CA THR A 40 6.87 -4.38 -13.86
C THR A 40 8.10 -4.27 -14.74
N ALA A 41 8.74 -5.40 -15.02
CA ALA A 41 9.76 -5.57 -16.05
C ALA A 41 9.33 -6.68 -17.02
N SER A 42 9.57 -6.48 -18.31
CA SER A 42 9.06 -7.32 -19.39
C SER A 42 10.14 -7.63 -20.43
N GLY A 43 10.03 -8.82 -21.02
CA GLY A 43 10.96 -9.33 -22.00
C GLY A 43 10.39 -10.50 -22.79
N SER A 44 11.28 -11.25 -23.44
CA SER A 44 10.94 -12.42 -24.25
C SER A 44 11.54 -13.68 -23.63
N PHE A 45 10.83 -14.82 -23.71
CA PHE A 45 11.41 -16.13 -23.40
C PHE A 45 12.50 -16.55 -24.41
N SER A 46 12.60 -15.86 -25.55
CA SER A 46 13.53 -16.17 -26.63
C SER A 46 14.19 -14.88 -27.14
N PRO A 47 15.11 -14.28 -26.37
CA PRO A 47 15.76 -13.00 -26.70
C PRO A 47 16.69 -13.04 -27.93
N GLY A 48 16.86 -14.20 -28.56
CA GLY A 48 17.93 -14.44 -29.51
C GLY A 48 19.20 -14.88 -28.78
N PHE A 49 20.36 -14.68 -29.40
CA PHE A 49 21.64 -15.04 -28.79
C PHE A 49 22.65 -13.90 -28.89
N GLY A 50 23.30 -13.59 -27.77
CA GLY A 50 24.50 -12.77 -27.71
C GLY A 50 25.77 -13.60 -27.90
N THR A 51 26.91 -12.92 -28.02
CA THR A 51 28.24 -13.55 -28.08
C THR A 51 28.97 -13.27 -26.78
N PHE A 52 29.47 -14.31 -26.10
CA PHE A 52 30.29 -14.12 -24.90
C PHE A 52 31.50 -13.21 -25.17
N PRO A 53 31.83 -12.25 -24.27
CA PRO A 53 31.22 -11.99 -22.96
C PRO A 53 30.13 -10.90 -22.98
N ASP A 54 29.69 -10.48 -24.16
CA ASP A 54 28.86 -9.29 -24.31
C ASP A 54 27.46 -9.49 -23.71
N PRO A 55 26.94 -8.51 -22.95
CA PRO A 55 25.57 -8.53 -22.46
C PRO A 55 24.55 -8.62 -23.61
N LEU A 56 23.44 -9.32 -23.36
CA LEU A 56 22.28 -9.39 -24.24
C LEU A 56 21.10 -8.64 -23.60
N VAL A 57 20.51 -7.70 -24.33
CA VAL A 57 19.31 -6.98 -23.89
C VAL A 57 18.06 -7.76 -24.29
N ASN A 58 17.16 -7.99 -23.33
CA ASN A 58 15.89 -8.71 -23.49
C ASN A 58 14.73 -7.87 -22.94
N GLY A 59 14.34 -6.82 -23.66
CA GLY A 59 13.37 -5.85 -23.14
C GLY A 59 13.98 -5.08 -21.97
N ASP A 60 13.33 -5.13 -20.82
CA ASP A 60 13.77 -4.48 -19.58
C ASP A 60 14.90 -5.25 -18.86
N PHE A 61 15.16 -6.49 -19.30
CA PHE A 61 16.19 -7.35 -18.72
C PHE A 61 17.53 -7.21 -19.44
N THR A 62 18.63 -7.25 -18.68
CA THR A 62 19.99 -7.43 -19.20
C THR A 62 20.52 -8.79 -18.77
N ILE A 63 20.91 -9.61 -19.74
CA ILE A 63 21.45 -10.96 -19.52
C ILE A 63 22.97 -10.91 -19.75
N THR A 64 23.74 -11.40 -18.79
CA THR A 64 25.19 -11.51 -18.86
C THR A 64 25.62 -12.92 -18.54
N PRO A 65 26.72 -13.43 -19.13
CA PRO A 65 27.21 -14.75 -18.78
C PRO A 65 27.86 -14.74 -17.38
N LEU A 66 27.70 -15.82 -16.62
CA LEU A 66 28.52 -16.04 -15.42
C LEU A 66 30.00 -16.12 -15.79
N SER A 67 30.87 -15.63 -14.91
CA SER A 67 32.32 -15.56 -15.18
C SER A 67 32.99 -16.91 -15.46
N ASN A 68 32.39 -18.00 -14.97
CA ASN A 68 32.79 -19.40 -15.13
C ASN A 68 32.02 -20.13 -16.24
N ALA A 69 31.06 -19.47 -16.91
CA ALA A 69 30.26 -20.09 -17.96
C ALA A 69 31.14 -20.55 -19.14
N PRO A 70 30.81 -21.68 -19.78
CA PRO A 70 31.48 -22.10 -21.01
C PRO A 70 31.42 -20.98 -22.05
N ARG A 71 32.57 -20.63 -22.65
CA ARG A 71 32.62 -19.61 -23.71
C ARG A 71 31.67 -20.00 -24.84
N GLY A 72 30.67 -19.16 -25.10
CA GLY A 72 29.61 -19.51 -26.01
C GLY A 72 28.59 -18.39 -26.25
N ARG A 73 27.31 -18.77 -26.19
CA ARG A 73 26.17 -17.89 -26.47
C ARG A 73 25.54 -17.42 -25.16
N VAL A 74 25.16 -16.15 -25.14
CA VAL A 74 24.33 -15.55 -24.08
C VAL A 74 22.86 -15.57 -24.53
N GLY A 75 21.89 -15.71 -23.63
CA GLY A 75 20.45 -15.80 -23.90
C GLY A 75 19.92 -17.22 -24.06
N ASN A 76 20.61 -18.24 -23.53
CA ASN A 76 20.19 -19.64 -23.62
C ASN A 76 19.60 -20.21 -22.32
N GLY A 77 19.62 -19.44 -21.23
CA GLY A 77 19.14 -19.84 -19.90
C GLY A 77 20.07 -20.84 -19.22
N SER A 78 21.37 -20.65 -19.36
CA SER A 78 22.36 -21.54 -18.76
C SER A 78 23.60 -20.78 -18.31
N ASP A 79 23.95 -20.90 -17.03
CA ASP A 79 25.05 -20.17 -16.40
C ASP A 79 24.99 -18.65 -16.66
N GLU A 80 23.82 -18.01 -16.50
CA GLU A 80 23.62 -16.58 -16.82
C GLU A 80 23.18 -15.76 -15.61
N ILE A 81 23.48 -14.46 -15.62
CA ILE A 81 22.93 -13.49 -14.68
C ILE A 81 21.96 -12.61 -15.45
N THR A 82 20.73 -12.52 -14.97
CA THR A 82 19.72 -11.58 -15.46
C THR A 82 19.52 -10.46 -14.43
N THR A 83 19.71 -9.21 -14.85
CA THR A 83 19.47 -8.02 -14.01
C THR A 83 18.37 -7.14 -14.60
N TRP A 84 17.59 -6.50 -13.75
CA TRP A 84 16.58 -5.49 -14.11
C TRP A 84 16.32 -4.56 -12.93
N ASP A 85 15.68 -3.42 -13.18
CA ASP A 85 15.24 -2.49 -12.14
C ASP A 85 13.72 -2.40 -12.13
N PHE A 86 13.11 -2.47 -10.95
CA PHE A 86 11.74 -2.05 -10.77
C PHE A 86 11.69 -0.53 -10.58
N ASP A 87 11.05 0.18 -11.51
CA ASP A 87 10.83 1.62 -11.44
C ASP A 87 9.40 1.92 -10.98
N PHE A 88 9.25 2.37 -9.74
CA PHE A 88 7.97 2.73 -9.16
C PHE A 88 7.59 4.19 -9.40
N THR A 89 8.46 5.01 -9.99
CA THR A 89 8.26 6.47 -10.09
C THR A 89 7.08 6.86 -10.99
N ASN A 90 6.64 5.94 -11.84
CA ASN A 90 5.49 6.10 -12.72
C ASN A 90 4.18 5.59 -12.09
N ASP A 91 4.22 4.95 -10.91
CA ASP A 91 3.01 4.51 -10.21
C ASP A 91 2.23 5.73 -9.69
N PRO A 92 0.90 5.84 -9.93
CA PRO A 92 0.09 6.97 -9.46
C PRO A 92 0.16 7.21 -7.95
N SER A 93 0.34 6.15 -7.16
CA SER A 93 0.39 6.17 -5.70
C SER A 93 1.80 6.42 -5.17
N PHE A 94 2.84 6.44 -6.02
CA PHE A 94 4.24 6.61 -5.62
C PHE A 94 4.47 7.84 -4.74
N SER A 95 3.92 8.99 -5.13
CA SER A 95 4.09 10.25 -4.39
C SER A 95 3.47 10.26 -2.99
N SER A 96 2.52 9.36 -2.73
CA SER A 96 1.82 9.19 -1.45
C SER A 96 2.28 7.96 -0.68
N PHE A 97 3.12 7.10 -1.28
CA PHE A 97 3.59 5.89 -0.66
C PHE A 97 4.64 6.22 0.41
N SER A 98 4.31 5.95 1.67
CA SER A 98 5.18 6.29 2.79
C SER A 98 6.09 5.13 3.16
N THR A 99 7.37 5.41 3.34
CA THR A 99 8.34 4.47 3.91
C THR A 99 8.47 4.60 5.43
N SER A 100 7.61 5.41 6.07
CA SER A 100 7.59 5.57 7.54
C SER A 100 6.86 4.44 8.26
N GLU A 101 6.10 3.63 7.54
CA GLU A 101 5.32 2.50 8.03
C GLU A 101 5.85 1.23 7.40
N ASP A 102 5.90 0.14 8.16
CA ASP A 102 6.40 -1.14 7.66
C ASP A 102 5.53 -1.67 6.51
N LEU A 103 6.18 -2.32 5.55
CA LEU A 103 5.53 -3.13 4.53
C LEU A 103 4.71 -4.23 5.20
N THR A 104 3.47 -4.35 4.73
CA THR A 104 2.58 -5.46 5.05
C THR A 104 2.68 -6.57 4.01
N SER A 105 3.16 -6.26 2.80
CA SER A 105 3.48 -7.24 1.76
C SER A 105 4.49 -6.66 0.77
N ALA A 106 5.36 -7.52 0.25
CA ALA A 106 6.26 -7.25 -0.86
C ALA A 106 6.18 -8.40 -1.88
N LEU A 107 5.06 -8.48 -2.58
CA LEU A 107 4.73 -9.61 -3.43
C LEU A 107 5.48 -9.54 -4.76
N LEU A 108 6.38 -10.50 -4.98
CA LEU A 108 7.11 -10.65 -6.24
C LEU A 108 6.49 -11.75 -7.08
N THR A 109 6.15 -11.43 -8.33
CA THR A 109 5.72 -12.38 -9.35
C THR A 109 6.76 -12.45 -10.45
N LEU A 110 7.28 -13.65 -10.73
CA LEU A 110 8.24 -13.91 -11.81
C LEU A 110 7.64 -14.87 -12.82
N THR A 111 7.85 -14.61 -14.11
CA THR A 111 7.62 -15.61 -15.16
C THR A 111 8.90 -15.86 -15.94
N LEU A 112 9.35 -17.11 -15.89
CA LEU A 112 10.62 -17.54 -16.47
C LEU A 112 10.46 -18.82 -17.28
N ARG A 113 11.43 -19.07 -18.15
CA ARG A 113 11.61 -20.35 -18.84
C ARG A 113 12.93 -20.95 -18.37
N SER A 114 12.88 -22.15 -17.80
CA SER A 114 14.09 -22.89 -17.43
C SER A 114 14.90 -23.27 -18.68
N GLY A 115 16.21 -23.11 -18.65
CA GLY A 115 17.10 -23.75 -19.63
C GLY A 115 17.59 -25.12 -19.12
N PHE A 116 17.80 -25.20 -17.81
CA PHE A 116 18.27 -26.38 -17.06
C PHE A 116 17.50 -26.53 -15.74
N ASP A 117 18.12 -27.10 -14.70
CA ASP A 117 17.48 -27.29 -13.39
C ASP A 117 17.62 -26.00 -12.60
N ILE A 118 16.49 -25.42 -12.20
CA ILE A 118 16.45 -24.10 -11.56
C ILE A 118 16.32 -24.17 -10.04
N ALA A 119 16.39 -25.37 -9.45
CA ALA A 119 16.22 -25.55 -8.01
C ALA A 119 17.34 -24.90 -7.19
N SER A 120 18.54 -24.77 -7.76
CA SER A 120 19.70 -24.11 -7.15
C SER A 120 19.87 -22.65 -7.59
N ASP A 121 19.00 -22.14 -8.46
CA ASP A 121 19.10 -20.77 -8.95
C ASP A 121 18.94 -19.80 -7.78
N THR A 122 19.72 -18.74 -7.83
CA THR A 122 19.70 -17.71 -6.78
C THR A 122 19.10 -16.42 -7.29
N PHE A 123 18.50 -15.68 -6.37
CA PHE A 123 17.80 -14.44 -6.67
C PHE A 123 18.00 -13.44 -5.53
N LYS A 124 18.00 -12.14 -5.84
CA LYS A 124 18.07 -11.08 -4.81
C LYS A 124 17.64 -9.71 -5.27
N ILE A 125 17.42 -8.85 -4.27
CA ILE A 125 17.57 -7.41 -4.41
C ILE A 125 19.07 -7.07 -4.34
N VAL A 126 19.58 -6.31 -5.32
CA VAL A 126 21.00 -5.93 -5.36
C VAL A 126 21.35 -5.09 -4.12
N GLY A 127 22.34 -5.55 -3.36
CA GLY A 127 22.75 -4.94 -2.09
C GLY A 127 22.30 -5.70 -0.85
N LEU A 128 21.39 -6.67 -0.99
CA LEU A 128 20.95 -7.58 0.06
C LEU A 128 21.53 -8.99 -0.12
N PRO A 129 21.48 -9.86 0.92
CA PRO A 129 21.90 -11.26 0.80
C PRO A 129 21.14 -12.04 -0.28
N ASP A 130 21.79 -13.04 -0.85
CA ASP A 130 21.19 -13.94 -1.85
C ASP A 130 20.06 -14.77 -1.21
N ILE A 131 18.96 -14.96 -1.95
CA ILE A 131 17.91 -15.93 -1.64
C ILE A 131 18.24 -17.21 -2.41
N GLU A 132 18.36 -18.30 -1.67
CA GLU A 132 18.66 -19.65 -2.16
C GLU A 132 17.49 -20.59 -1.82
N ASP A 133 17.46 -21.78 -2.42
CA ASP A 133 16.49 -22.84 -2.13
C ASP A 133 15.01 -22.37 -2.19
N ILE A 134 14.65 -21.64 -3.26
CA ILE A 134 13.29 -21.15 -3.45
C ILE A 134 12.36 -22.33 -3.76
N ASP A 135 11.62 -22.80 -2.74
CA ASP A 135 10.75 -23.98 -2.79
C ASP A 135 9.80 -24.00 -4.00
N VAL A 136 9.29 -22.83 -4.41
CA VAL A 136 8.36 -22.72 -5.54
C VAL A 136 8.99 -23.11 -6.88
N PHE A 137 10.31 -23.11 -7.02
CA PHE A 137 11.02 -23.49 -8.24
C PHE A 137 11.22 -25.01 -8.41
N GLN A 138 11.10 -25.81 -7.34
CA GLN A 138 11.49 -27.23 -7.34
C GLN A 138 10.69 -28.14 -8.28
N ASN A 139 9.60 -27.64 -8.88
CA ASN A 139 8.71 -28.42 -9.74
C ASN A 139 8.77 -28.03 -11.23
N LEU A 140 9.60 -27.06 -11.62
CA LEU A 140 9.67 -26.67 -13.04
C LEU A 140 10.59 -27.60 -13.81
N GLY A 141 10.04 -28.35 -14.77
CA GLY A 141 10.83 -29.19 -15.64
C GLY A 141 11.75 -28.37 -16.54
N ARG A 142 12.77 -29.03 -17.09
CA ARG A 142 13.71 -28.39 -18.03
C ARG A 142 13.00 -27.90 -19.30
N ARG A 143 13.24 -26.65 -19.71
CA ARG A 143 12.62 -25.98 -20.87
C ARG A 143 11.13 -25.71 -20.71
N GLU A 144 10.64 -25.70 -19.49
CA GLU A 144 9.27 -25.34 -19.17
C GLU A 144 9.16 -23.87 -18.78
N VAL A 145 7.95 -23.33 -18.90
CA VAL A 145 7.61 -21.97 -18.47
C VAL A 145 6.84 -22.06 -17.18
N GLY A 146 7.25 -21.29 -16.18
CA GLY A 146 6.59 -21.20 -14.89
C GLY A 146 6.36 -19.76 -14.49
N THR A 147 5.24 -19.52 -13.82
CA THR A 147 4.96 -18.27 -13.10
C THR A 147 4.95 -18.58 -11.61
N PHE A 148 5.74 -17.83 -10.86
CA PHE A 148 5.92 -18.02 -9.43
C PHE A 148 5.62 -16.71 -8.71
N THR A 149 4.98 -16.82 -7.56
CA THR A 149 4.66 -15.67 -6.73
C THR A 149 5.04 -16.00 -5.29
N PHE A 150 5.76 -15.10 -4.64
CA PHE A 150 6.19 -15.23 -3.24
C PHE A 150 6.37 -13.84 -2.62
N ASP A 151 6.29 -13.75 -1.29
CA ASP A 151 6.48 -12.50 -0.58
C ASP A 151 7.96 -12.34 -0.20
N LEU A 152 8.56 -11.21 -0.58
CA LEU A 152 9.95 -10.91 -0.23
C LEU A 152 10.14 -10.70 1.28
N LEU A 153 9.06 -10.44 2.02
CA LEU A 153 9.09 -10.33 3.48
C LEU A 153 9.34 -11.68 4.19
N ASP A 154 9.25 -12.81 3.47
CA ASP A 154 9.67 -14.12 4.00
C ASP A 154 11.21 -14.25 4.07
N TYR A 155 11.95 -13.36 3.37
CA TYR A 155 13.40 -13.42 3.23
C TYR A 155 14.13 -12.15 3.71
N TYR A 156 13.50 -11.00 3.55
CA TYR A 156 14.04 -9.69 3.92
C TYR A 156 13.13 -8.98 4.90
N THR A 157 13.67 -8.06 5.69
CA THR A 157 12.82 -7.19 6.51
C THR A 157 12.28 -6.02 5.67
N SER A 158 11.18 -5.41 6.12
CA SER A 158 10.68 -4.18 5.49
C SER A 158 11.74 -3.08 5.42
N ASN A 159 12.58 -2.96 6.46
CA ASN A 159 13.63 -1.96 6.50
C ASN A 159 14.71 -2.23 5.44
N ASP A 160 15.10 -3.50 5.23
CA ASP A 160 16.07 -3.86 4.19
C ASP A 160 15.58 -3.43 2.80
N ILE A 161 14.30 -3.69 2.49
CA ILE A 161 13.69 -3.31 1.21
C ILE A 161 13.61 -1.78 1.09
N PHE A 162 13.20 -1.08 2.14
CA PHE A 162 13.11 0.37 2.13
C PHE A 162 14.46 1.08 2.07
N ASP A 163 15.50 0.54 2.68
CA ASP A 163 16.86 1.09 2.58
C ASP A 163 17.34 1.07 1.12
N VAL A 164 16.99 0.03 0.36
CA VAL A 164 17.25 -0.03 -1.09
C VAL A 164 16.34 0.94 -1.84
N PHE A 165 15.03 0.89 -1.62
CA PHE A 165 14.03 1.71 -2.31
C PHE A 165 14.25 3.23 -2.12
N SER A 166 14.73 3.63 -0.95
CA SER A 166 15.02 5.03 -0.59
C SER A 166 16.49 5.42 -0.78
N GLY A 167 17.29 4.53 -1.36
CA GLY A 167 18.73 4.69 -1.55
C GLY A 167 19.12 5.75 -2.59
N SER A 168 20.25 5.52 -3.26
CA SER A 168 20.84 6.49 -4.20
C SER A 168 19.94 6.83 -5.40
N THR A 169 19.04 5.93 -5.78
CA THR A 169 18.05 6.12 -6.84
C THR A 169 16.66 5.85 -6.25
N ALA A 170 16.09 6.86 -5.60
CA ALA A 170 14.82 6.71 -4.89
C ALA A 170 13.69 6.23 -5.83
N GLY A 171 12.94 5.23 -5.38
CA GLY A 171 11.86 4.61 -6.14
C GLY A 171 12.29 3.49 -7.09
N PHE A 172 13.56 3.09 -7.04
CA PHE A 172 14.08 1.97 -7.83
C PHE A 172 14.48 0.82 -6.92
N ILE A 173 14.13 -0.40 -7.32
CA ILE A 173 14.63 -1.62 -6.68
C ILE A 173 15.37 -2.47 -7.72
N PRO A 174 16.71 -2.49 -7.70
CA PRO A 174 17.51 -3.31 -8.59
C PRO A 174 17.46 -4.78 -8.19
N MET A 175 17.30 -5.65 -9.17
CA MET A 175 17.10 -7.08 -8.99
C MET A 175 18.12 -7.89 -9.77
N GLU A 176 18.41 -9.08 -9.27
CA GLU A 176 19.30 -10.03 -9.93
C GLU A 176 18.77 -11.46 -9.77
N TYR A 177 18.79 -12.22 -10.86
CA TYR A 177 18.52 -13.66 -10.91
C TYR A 177 19.71 -14.35 -11.57
N ARG A 178 20.10 -15.53 -11.08
CA ARG A 178 21.29 -16.25 -11.56
C ARG A 178 20.99 -17.69 -11.92
N ASP A 179 21.80 -18.15 -12.86
CA ASP A 179 22.04 -19.53 -13.30
C ASP A 179 21.22 -19.98 -14.51
N ASP A 180 20.16 -20.76 -14.33
CA ASP A 180 19.67 -21.69 -15.35
C ASP A 180 18.28 -21.36 -15.91
N ALA A 181 17.92 -20.07 -15.96
CA ALA A 181 16.65 -19.60 -16.53
C ALA A 181 16.72 -18.26 -17.28
N ILE A 182 15.73 -18.07 -18.17
CA ILE A 182 15.44 -16.80 -18.85
C ILE A 182 14.18 -16.19 -18.25
N LEU A 183 14.30 -15.00 -17.67
CA LEU A 183 13.14 -14.21 -17.26
C LEU A 183 12.49 -13.53 -18.47
N SER A 184 11.15 -13.50 -18.45
CA SER A 184 10.33 -12.81 -19.43
C SER A 184 9.40 -11.77 -18.81
N PHE A 185 9.13 -11.91 -17.52
CA PHE A 185 8.26 -11.01 -16.77
C PHE A 185 8.66 -11.02 -15.30
N ALA A 186 8.65 -9.85 -14.70
CA ALA A 186 8.75 -9.67 -13.26
C ALA A 186 7.79 -8.54 -12.85
N GLN A 187 7.12 -8.70 -11.72
CA GLN A 187 6.27 -7.67 -11.11
C GLN A 187 6.49 -7.67 -9.62
N LEU A 188 6.68 -6.49 -9.04
CA LEU A 188 6.78 -6.31 -7.59
C LEU A 188 5.69 -5.35 -7.12
N ASP A 189 4.86 -5.83 -6.19
CA ASP A 189 3.83 -5.05 -5.52
C ASP A 189 4.24 -4.80 -4.06
N LEU A 190 4.39 -3.53 -3.68
CA LEU A 190 4.70 -3.13 -2.31
C LEU A 190 3.47 -2.53 -1.67
N SER A 191 3.10 -3.05 -0.49
CA SER A 191 1.91 -2.59 0.24
C SER A 191 2.25 -2.22 1.66
N ILE A 192 1.77 -1.06 2.12
CA ILE A 192 1.87 -0.63 3.52
C ILE A 192 0.51 -0.73 4.23
N ALA A 193 0.55 -0.92 5.54
CA ALA A 193 -0.62 -0.67 6.39
C ALA A 193 -0.97 0.82 6.30
N GLU A 194 -2.20 1.17 6.64
CA GLU A 194 -2.63 2.55 6.48
C GLU A 194 -2.17 3.47 7.60
N ALA A 195 -1.72 4.66 7.20
CA ALA A 195 -1.63 5.80 8.08
C ALA A 195 -3.03 6.18 8.61
N THR A 196 -3.37 5.67 9.80
CA THR A 196 -4.50 6.20 10.57
C THR A 196 -4.27 7.69 10.79
N SER A 197 -4.95 8.53 10.00
CA SER A 197 -4.99 9.97 10.27
C SER A 197 -5.56 10.13 11.68
N ALA A 198 -4.71 10.58 12.60
CA ALA A 198 -5.05 10.71 14.00
C ALA A 198 -6.41 11.41 14.14
N THR A 199 -7.33 10.77 14.86
CA THR A 199 -8.60 11.37 15.26
C THR A 199 -8.32 12.74 15.88
N VAL A 200 -8.81 13.79 15.24
CA VAL A 200 -8.79 15.15 15.79
C VAL A 200 -9.33 15.07 17.21
N PRO A 201 -8.55 15.45 18.25
CA PRO A 201 -9.05 15.38 19.62
C PRO A 201 -10.30 16.25 19.70
N GLU A 202 -11.41 15.67 20.16
CA GLU A 202 -12.61 16.45 20.47
C GLU A 202 -12.18 17.66 21.31
N PRO A 203 -12.72 18.86 21.08
CA PRO A 203 -12.49 19.94 22.02
C PRO A 203 -12.98 19.43 23.36
N THR A 204 -12.05 19.18 24.29
CA THR A 204 -12.34 18.95 25.68
C THR A 204 -13.15 20.15 26.13
N MET A 205 -14.48 20.03 26.06
CA MET A 205 -15.42 20.93 26.69
C MET A 205 -15.14 20.74 28.17
N THR A 206 -14.16 21.51 28.64
CA THR A 206 -13.92 21.75 30.04
C THR A 206 -15.20 22.41 30.51
N LEU A 207 -16.16 21.60 30.97
CA LEU A 207 -17.30 22.06 31.74
C LEU A 207 -16.76 22.53 33.09
N GLY A 208 -16.06 23.66 33.04
CA GLY A 208 -15.78 24.49 34.19
C GLY A 208 -17.10 25.03 34.70
N LEU A 209 -17.41 24.64 35.93
CA LEU A 209 -18.45 25.20 36.78
C LEU A 209 -18.53 26.73 36.65
N LEU A 210 -19.73 27.24 36.41
CA LEU A 210 -20.10 28.58 36.86
C LEU A 210 -21.41 28.49 37.63
N ALA A 211 -21.25 28.27 38.94
CA ALA A 211 -22.27 28.55 39.92
C ALA A 211 -22.60 30.05 39.88
N ILE A 212 -23.85 30.40 39.58
CA ILE A 212 -24.39 31.73 39.89
C ILE A 212 -25.45 31.52 40.96
N GLY A 213 -25.02 31.71 42.21
CA GLY A 213 -25.90 31.90 43.34
C GLY A 213 -26.17 33.39 43.59
N VAL A 214 -27.39 33.64 44.08
CA VAL A 214 -27.83 34.77 44.93
C VAL A 214 -28.13 36.11 44.25
N GLY A 215 -29.32 36.64 44.54
CA GLY A 215 -29.53 38.09 44.64
C GLY A 215 -30.94 38.55 44.30
N GLY A 216 -31.86 38.53 45.26
CA GLY A 216 -33.08 39.35 45.17
C GLY A 216 -32.76 40.85 45.33
N LEU A 217 -33.72 41.70 44.96
CA LEU A 217 -34.22 42.90 45.69
C LEU A 217 -34.85 43.93 44.73
N PHE A 218 -36.13 44.25 45.00
CA PHE A 218 -36.80 45.58 44.91
C PHE A 218 -36.97 46.25 43.51
N SER A 219 -38.05 46.97 43.16
CA SER A 219 -39.03 47.74 43.96
C SER A 219 -40.26 48.17 43.13
N LYS A 220 -41.40 48.33 43.83
CA LYS A 220 -42.52 49.30 43.72
C LYS A 220 -42.92 49.93 42.37
N ARG A 221 -44.24 49.92 42.09
CA ARG A 221 -45.06 51.11 41.73
C ARG A 221 -46.57 50.75 41.78
N LEU A 222 -47.34 51.23 42.76
CA LEU A 222 -48.18 52.45 42.80
C LEU A 222 -49.44 52.43 41.89
N ARG A 223 -50.56 52.05 42.53
CA ARG A 223 -51.94 52.59 42.52
C ARG A 223 -52.38 53.57 41.41
N GLN A 224 -53.53 53.27 40.79
CA GLN A 224 -54.68 54.12 40.34
C GLN A 224 -55.47 53.28 39.29
N GLU A 225 -56.79 53.13 39.28
CA GLU A 225 -57.95 53.76 39.94
C GLU A 225 -58.98 52.70 40.34
#